data_AF-A0AA96UIP8-F1
#
_entry.id   AF-A0AA96UIP8-F1
#
_cell.length_a   1.000
_cell.length_b   1.000
_cell.length_c   1.000
_cell.angle_alpha   90.00
_cell.angle_beta   90.00
_cell.angle_gamma   90.00
#
_symmetry.space_group_name_H-M   'P 1'
#
loop_
_entity.id
_entity.type
_entity.pdbx_description
1 polymer ?
#
loop_
_entity_poly.entity_id
_entity_poly.type
_entity_poly.pdbx_seq_one_letter_code
_entity_poly.pdbx_strand_id
1 'polypeptide(L)'
;MYYSGLGLDRVGGRRTDSEWVAGLLKSPGTQVIPLWRDHCLVRDDRPVRLPLAEARGILDAADDQVFLGMDGEAAVFAADVSRVDRSDAVELATADTVLEVRAMVPTITPDEAGLLAYARGILHWNRNQRFCGACGGPAVPSNGGHLRTCQGCGKLLFPRIEPAVIVLVELPGTPRRCLLGRHAGSGPDRFSTLAGFVEIGENLEDAVRREVAEEAGVEVGTITYQGSQSWPFPSGMMIGFRAEAVSDRIDVDNVEVVEARWFTAAELRSRITGSAVDGPYRVDSIDKVLIDQWLADVE
;
A
#
# COMPACT_ATOMS: atom_id res chain seq x y z
N MET A 1 12.45 3.59 1.49
CA MET A 1 11.07 3.94 1.11
C MET A 1 10.12 3.18 2.02
N TYR A 2 9.04 3.80 2.50
CA TYR A 2 8.02 3.11 3.31
C TYR A 2 7.34 2.00 2.48
N TYR A 3 6.82 0.96 3.15
CA TYR A 3 6.14 -0.18 2.51
C TYR A 3 6.99 -0.99 1.53
N SER A 4 8.32 -0.90 1.65
CA SER A 4 9.29 -1.64 0.84
C SER A 4 10.38 -2.22 1.75
N GLY A 5 10.99 -3.34 1.35
CA GLY A 5 12.15 -3.89 2.07
C GLY A 5 11.87 -4.40 3.48
N LEU A 6 10.67 -4.96 3.73
CA LEU A 6 10.29 -5.56 5.01
C LEU A 6 11.32 -6.61 5.46
N GLY A 7 11.91 -6.43 6.65
CA GLY A 7 12.93 -7.30 7.23
C GLY A 7 12.42 -8.63 7.79
N LEU A 8 11.10 -8.81 7.88
CA LEU A 8 10.45 -10.05 8.28
C LEU A 8 10.75 -11.19 7.28
N ASP A 9 11.30 -12.31 7.78
CA ASP A 9 11.35 -13.53 6.97
C ASP A 9 9.92 -14.08 6.83
N ARG A 10 9.40 -14.05 5.61
CA ARG A 10 8.02 -14.51 5.32
C ARG A 10 7.82 -16.01 5.52
N VAL A 11 8.91 -16.80 5.58
CA VAL A 11 8.95 -18.26 5.71
C VAL A 11 7.89 -18.95 4.83
N GLY A 12 7.83 -18.51 3.57
CA GLY A 12 6.76 -18.90 2.63
C GLY A 12 6.62 -20.41 2.45
N GLY A 13 7.76 -21.12 2.40
CA GLY A 13 7.81 -22.57 2.19
C GLY A 13 7.23 -23.42 3.31
N ARG A 14 7.01 -22.86 4.51
CA ARG A 14 6.44 -23.60 5.65
C ARG A 14 4.97 -23.31 5.92
N ARG A 15 4.36 -22.40 5.17
CA ARG A 15 2.96 -22.00 5.37
C ARG A 15 1.97 -23.16 5.17
N THR A 16 2.33 -24.14 4.34
CA THR A 16 1.53 -25.34 4.06
C THR A 16 1.53 -26.35 5.20
N ASP A 17 2.50 -26.27 6.12
CA ASP A 17 2.60 -27.12 7.31
C ASP A 17 1.69 -26.57 8.41
N SER A 18 0.42 -26.96 8.37
CA SER A 18 -0.61 -26.45 9.29
C SER A 18 -0.33 -26.79 10.76
N GLU A 19 0.29 -27.94 11.02
CA GLU A 19 0.64 -28.34 12.39
C GLU A 19 1.75 -27.45 12.96
N TRP A 20 2.77 -27.14 12.15
CA TRP A 20 3.81 -26.21 12.57
C TRP A 20 3.27 -24.80 12.79
N VAL A 21 2.48 -24.27 11.86
CA VAL A 21 1.88 -22.93 12.02
C VAL A 21 1.02 -22.87 13.28
N ALA A 22 0.19 -23.88 13.53
CA ALA A 22 -0.60 -23.97 14.76
C ALA A 22 0.27 -24.12 16.03
N GLY A 23 1.43 -24.78 15.90
CA GLY A 23 2.44 -24.88 16.95
C GLY A 23 3.04 -23.53 17.34
N LEU A 24 3.21 -22.60 16.40
CA LEU A 24 3.71 -21.26 16.68
C LEU A 24 2.78 -20.46 17.59
N LEU A 25 1.46 -20.67 17.54
CA LEU A 25 0.50 -20.08 18.47
C LEU A 25 0.53 -20.70 19.88
N LYS A 26 1.56 -21.49 20.18
CA LYS A 26 1.89 -22.00 21.52
C LYS A 26 3.28 -21.55 21.97
N SER A 27 4.05 -20.90 21.10
CA SER A 27 5.41 -20.43 21.39
C SER A 27 5.37 -19.08 22.13
N PRO A 28 6.01 -18.95 23.31
CA PRO A 28 5.96 -17.72 24.11
C PRO A 28 6.46 -16.46 23.39
N GLY A 29 7.40 -16.61 22.44
CA GLY A 29 7.95 -15.48 21.67
C GLY A 29 7.01 -14.95 20.59
N THR A 30 5.89 -15.63 20.31
CA THR A 30 4.95 -15.23 19.25
C THR A 30 4.29 -13.89 19.55
N GLN A 31 4.18 -13.06 18.52
CA GLN A 31 3.59 -11.74 18.55
C GLN A 31 2.34 -11.70 17.68
N VAL A 32 1.31 -10.97 18.13
CA VAL A 32 0.03 -10.80 17.43
C VAL A 32 -0.22 -9.32 17.20
N ILE A 33 -0.52 -8.97 15.95
CA ILE A 33 -0.89 -7.62 15.53
C ILE A 33 -2.40 -7.61 15.23
N PRO A 34 -3.24 -7.06 16.12
CA PRO A 34 -4.67 -6.95 15.86
C PRO A 34 -4.99 -5.77 14.95
N LEU A 35 -5.87 -5.99 13.97
CA LEU A 35 -6.43 -4.93 13.14
C LEU A 35 -7.95 -4.97 13.21
N TRP A 36 -8.56 -3.78 13.25
CA TRP A 36 -10.00 -3.60 13.23
C TRP A 36 -10.39 -2.82 11.96
N ARG A 37 -11.09 -3.48 11.03
CA ARG A 37 -11.58 -2.88 9.77
C ARG A 37 -10.50 -2.08 9.03
N ASP A 38 -9.37 -2.73 8.78
CA ASP A 38 -8.17 -2.16 8.14
C ASP A 38 -7.41 -1.09 8.93
N HIS A 39 -7.87 -0.74 10.14
CA HIS A 39 -7.20 0.19 11.03
C HIS A 39 -6.32 -0.55 12.04
N CYS A 40 -5.21 0.08 12.38
CA CYS A 40 -4.36 -0.33 13.49
C CYS A 40 -5.02 0.09 14.81
N LEU A 41 -5.02 -0.81 15.78
CA LEU A 41 -5.23 -0.45 17.18
C LEU A 41 -3.95 0.20 17.70
N VAL A 42 -4.08 1.34 18.38
CA VAL A 42 -2.95 2.20 18.74
C VAL A 42 -2.97 2.48 20.24
N ARG A 43 -1.81 2.29 20.89
CA ARG A 43 -1.55 2.65 22.28
C ARG A 43 -0.29 3.51 22.34
N ASP A 44 -0.33 4.63 23.06
CA ASP A 44 0.82 5.55 23.20
C ASP A 44 1.43 5.95 21.84
N ASP A 45 0.59 6.31 20.87
CA ASP A 45 0.98 6.67 19.48
C ASP A 45 1.72 5.56 18.69
N ARG A 46 1.67 4.32 19.17
CA ARG A 46 2.36 3.16 18.60
C ARG A 46 1.37 2.04 18.25
N PRO A 47 1.62 1.26 17.19
CA PRO A 47 0.73 0.17 16.81
C PRO A 47 0.77 -0.91 17.87
N VAL A 48 -0.40 -1.42 18.27
CA VAL A 48 -0.47 -2.52 19.23
C VAL A 48 0.15 -3.78 18.60
N ARG A 49 1.13 -4.34 19.30
CA ARG A 49 1.74 -5.65 19.04
C ARG A 49 1.77 -6.39 20.39
N LEU A 50 0.97 -7.44 20.51
CA LEU A 50 0.80 -8.16 21.76
C LEU A 50 1.66 -9.43 21.79
N PRO A 51 2.36 -9.73 22.90
CA PRO A 51 2.88 -11.06 23.11
C PRO A 51 1.72 -12.06 23.21
N LEU A 52 1.97 -13.31 22.81
CA LEU A 52 0.93 -14.36 22.78
C LEU A 52 0.18 -14.53 24.11
N ALA A 53 0.86 -14.31 25.25
CA ALA A 53 0.26 -14.40 26.58
C ALA A 53 -0.88 -13.39 26.80
N GLU A 54 -0.79 -12.21 26.18
CA GLU A 54 -1.77 -11.12 26.28
C GLU A 54 -2.77 -11.15 25.12
N ALA A 55 -2.43 -11.82 24.02
CA ALA A 55 -3.24 -11.83 22.80
C ALA A 55 -4.44 -12.81 22.82
N ARG A 56 -4.69 -13.54 23.92
CA ARG A 56 -5.74 -14.60 23.94
C ARG A 56 -7.12 -14.05 23.59
N GLY A 57 -7.53 -12.95 24.22
CA GLY A 57 -8.83 -12.32 23.94
C GLY A 57 -8.98 -11.86 22.49
N ILE A 58 -7.90 -11.31 21.91
CA ILE A 58 -7.82 -10.94 20.49
C ILE A 58 -7.97 -12.17 19.59
N LEU A 59 -7.22 -13.24 19.86
CA LEU A 59 -7.23 -14.45 19.05
C LEU A 59 -8.59 -15.15 19.08
N ASP A 60 -9.25 -15.17 20.24
CA ASP A 60 -10.58 -15.75 20.40
C ASP A 60 -11.68 -14.92 19.71
N ALA A 61 -11.50 -13.59 19.63
CA ALA A 61 -12.41 -12.68 18.93
C ALA A 61 -12.13 -12.54 17.42
N ALA A 62 -11.00 -13.07 16.93
CA ALA A 62 -10.56 -12.89 15.56
C ALA A 62 -11.35 -13.76 14.56
N ASP A 63 -11.72 -13.15 13.44
CA ASP A 63 -12.33 -13.85 12.30
C ASP A 63 -11.33 -14.71 11.54
N ASP A 64 -10.15 -14.15 11.29
CA ASP A 64 -9.07 -14.76 10.57
C ASP A 64 -7.76 -14.43 11.30
N GLN A 65 -6.88 -15.43 11.39
CA GLN A 65 -5.54 -15.32 11.93
C GLN A 65 -4.56 -15.68 10.81
N VAL A 66 -3.63 -14.77 10.50
CA VAL A 66 -2.71 -14.93 9.37
C VAL A 66 -1.29 -14.93 9.89
N PHE A 67 -0.54 -15.99 9.60
CA PHE A 67 0.89 -16.04 9.85
C PHE A 67 1.61 -15.15 8.85
N LEU A 68 2.32 -14.12 9.33
CA LEU A 68 3.05 -13.20 8.47
C LEU A 68 4.46 -13.70 8.18
N GLY A 69 5.12 -14.29 9.17
CA GLY A 69 6.52 -14.69 9.10
C GLY A 69 7.21 -14.73 10.45
N MET A 70 8.53 -14.76 10.43
CA MET A 70 9.42 -14.76 11.59
C MET A 70 10.21 -13.45 11.64
N ASP A 71 10.16 -12.80 12.80
CA ASP A 71 10.98 -11.65 13.17
C ASP A 71 12.08 -12.14 14.11
N GLY A 72 13.23 -12.50 13.54
CA GLY A 72 14.22 -13.33 14.22
C GLY A 72 13.63 -14.69 14.61
N GLU A 73 13.57 -14.98 15.91
CA GLU A 73 12.97 -16.21 16.45
C GLU A 73 11.47 -16.08 16.77
N ALA A 74 10.92 -14.87 16.73
CA ALA A 74 9.53 -14.60 17.08
C ALA A 74 8.61 -14.79 15.87
N ALA A 75 7.62 -15.69 15.98
CA ALA A 75 6.57 -15.76 14.97
C ALA A 75 5.66 -14.53 15.06
N VAL A 76 5.24 -13.99 13.92
CA VAL A 76 4.34 -12.84 13.85
C VAL A 76 3.04 -13.24 13.17
N PHE A 77 1.92 -12.99 13.84
CA PHE A 77 0.58 -13.19 13.33
C PHE A 77 -0.17 -11.86 13.22
N ALA A 78 -1.03 -11.72 12.22
CA ALA A 78 -2.05 -10.70 12.17
C ALA A 78 -3.41 -11.31 12.55
N ALA A 79 -4.23 -10.58 13.29
CA ALA A 79 -5.56 -11.01 13.70
C ALA A 79 -6.62 -9.99 13.26
N ASP A 80 -7.62 -10.42 12.49
CA ASP A 80 -8.74 -9.55 12.10
C ASP A 80 -9.85 -9.59 13.14
N VAL A 81 -10.01 -8.50 13.91
CA VAL A 81 -11.07 -8.35 14.92
C VAL A 81 -12.24 -7.48 14.41
N SER A 82 -12.44 -7.38 13.10
CA SER A 82 -13.46 -6.51 12.47
C SER A 82 -14.92 -6.79 12.87
N ARG A 83 -15.19 -7.94 13.50
CA ARG A 83 -16.53 -8.36 13.94
C ARG A 83 -16.99 -7.78 15.26
N VAL A 84 -16.05 -7.48 16.15
CA VAL A 84 -16.41 -6.84 17.41
C VAL A 84 -16.60 -5.34 17.18
N ASP A 85 -17.34 -4.71 18.08
CA ASP A 85 -17.51 -3.26 18.03
C ASP A 85 -16.18 -2.56 18.33
N ARG A 86 -16.08 -1.29 17.93
CA ARG A 86 -14.85 -0.51 18.08
C ARG A 86 -14.39 -0.44 19.54
N SER A 87 -15.32 -0.25 20.46
CA SER A 87 -15.03 -0.21 21.91
C SER A 87 -14.38 -1.50 22.38
N ASP A 88 -14.93 -2.64 21.96
CA ASP A 88 -14.48 -3.96 22.38
C ASP A 88 -13.11 -4.28 21.77
N ALA A 89 -12.87 -3.91 20.50
CA ALA A 89 -11.56 -4.05 19.87
C ALA A 89 -10.49 -3.24 20.62
N VAL A 90 -10.81 -2.01 21.00
CA VAL A 90 -9.93 -1.12 21.77
C VAL A 90 -9.66 -1.70 23.15
N GLU A 91 -10.68 -2.20 23.85
CA GLU A 91 -10.54 -2.83 25.17
C GLU A 91 -9.71 -4.12 25.10
N LEU A 92 -10.04 -5.05 24.20
CA LEU A 92 -9.33 -6.33 24.02
C LEU A 92 -7.85 -6.14 23.68
N ALA A 93 -7.52 -5.09 22.92
CA ALA A 93 -6.16 -4.76 22.55
C ALA A 93 -5.44 -3.89 23.58
N THR A 94 -6.16 -3.42 24.61
CA THR A 94 -5.68 -2.40 25.54
C THR A 94 -5.10 -1.21 24.77
N ALA A 95 -5.87 -0.71 23.80
CA ALA A 95 -5.53 0.41 22.95
C ALA A 95 -6.21 1.69 23.45
N ASP A 96 -5.78 2.85 22.97
CA ASP A 96 -6.39 4.14 23.27
C ASP A 96 -7.21 4.66 22.08
N THR A 97 -6.80 4.30 20.86
CA THR A 97 -7.45 4.76 19.63
C THR A 97 -7.23 3.78 18.48
N VAL A 98 -7.75 4.13 17.32
CA VAL A 98 -7.68 3.35 16.08
C VAL A 98 -7.32 4.30 14.95
N LEU A 99 -6.26 3.99 14.21
CA LEU A 99 -5.73 4.83 13.14
C LEU A 99 -5.49 4.01 11.87
N GLU A 100 -5.66 4.66 10.72
CA GLU A 100 -5.18 4.13 9.44
C GLU A 100 -3.64 3.99 9.46
N VAL A 101 -3.09 2.95 8.83
CA VAL A 101 -1.63 2.72 8.75
C VAL A 101 -0.90 3.98 8.27
N ARG A 102 -1.46 4.65 7.26
CA ARG A 102 -0.89 5.86 6.66
C ARG A 102 -0.82 7.04 7.63
N ALA A 103 -1.72 7.12 8.62
CA ALA A 103 -1.71 8.18 9.62
C ALA A 103 -0.62 7.97 10.68
N MET A 104 -0.10 6.75 10.81
CA MET A 104 0.93 6.39 11.79
C MET A 104 2.35 6.63 11.29
N VAL A 105 2.55 6.92 10.00
CA VAL A 105 3.86 7.17 9.38
C VAL A 105 4.78 8.12 10.17
N PRO A 106 4.28 9.21 10.79
CA PRO A 106 5.13 10.09 11.60
C PRO A 106 5.70 9.43 12.86
N THR A 107 5.11 8.35 13.35
CA THR A 107 5.45 7.71 14.64
C THR A 107 6.00 6.28 14.50
N ILE A 108 6.15 5.79 13.27
CA ILE A 108 6.65 4.44 12.98
C ILE A 108 7.83 4.45 12.01
N THR A 109 8.65 3.41 12.09
CA THR A 109 9.74 3.19 11.15
C THR A 109 9.23 2.66 9.81
N PRO A 110 10.03 2.77 8.71
CA PRO A 110 9.67 2.19 7.42
C PRO A 110 9.41 0.68 7.46
N ASP A 111 10.14 -0.06 8.30
CA ASP A 111 9.97 -1.51 8.47
C ASP A 111 8.63 -1.85 9.15
N GLU A 112 8.30 -1.13 10.22
CA GLU A 112 7.00 -1.26 10.90
C GLU A 112 5.84 -0.91 9.97
N ALA A 113 5.97 0.16 9.18
CA ALA A 113 4.99 0.51 8.17
C ALA A 113 4.82 -0.60 7.13
N GLY A 114 5.92 -1.24 6.69
CA GLY A 114 5.89 -2.40 5.81
C GLY A 114 5.17 -3.60 6.43
N LEU A 115 5.41 -3.87 7.71
CA LEU A 115 4.76 -4.96 8.44
C LEU A 115 3.25 -4.72 8.60
N LEU A 116 2.86 -3.50 8.99
CA LEU A 116 1.46 -3.10 9.14
C LEU A 116 0.72 -3.11 7.80
N ALA A 117 1.35 -2.60 6.73
CA ALA A 117 0.79 -2.65 5.38
C ALA A 117 0.60 -4.10 4.91
N TYR A 118 1.55 -4.99 5.22
CA TYR A 118 1.42 -6.41 4.93
C TYR A 118 0.26 -7.05 5.69
N ALA A 119 0.20 -6.86 7.02
CA ALA A 119 -0.88 -7.34 7.88
C ALA A 119 -2.25 -6.84 7.39
N ARG A 120 -2.37 -5.54 7.14
CA ARG A 120 -3.58 -4.90 6.61
C ARG A 120 -4.00 -5.50 5.28
N GLY A 121 -3.10 -5.59 4.31
CA GLY A 121 -3.41 -6.10 2.98
C GLY A 121 -3.92 -7.55 3.01
N ILE A 122 -3.26 -8.42 3.77
CA ILE A 122 -3.65 -9.84 3.81
C ILE A 122 -4.95 -10.09 4.61
N LEU A 123 -5.18 -9.34 5.69
CA LEU A 123 -6.45 -9.42 6.43
C LEU A 123 -7.60 -8.84 5.61
N HIS A 124 -7.38 -7.70 4.94
CA HIS A 124 -8.35 -7.12 4.02
C HIS A 124 -8.78 -8.12 2.94
N TRP A 125 -7.82 -8.79 2.31
CA TRP A 125 -8.13 -9.82 1.32
C TRP A 125 -8.92 -10.99 1.93
N ASN A 126 -8.50 -11.51 3.08
CA ASN A 126 -9.21 -12.62 3.74
C ASN A 126 -10.67 -12.28 4.05
N ARG A 127 -10.91 -11.08 4.60
CA ARG A 127 -12.25 -10.58 4.92
C ARG A 127 -13.14 -10.43 3.68
N ASN A 128 -12.57 -10.00 2.55
CA ASN A 128 -13.30 -9.78 1.31
C ASN A 128 -13.36 -11.00 0.38
N GLN A 129 -12.64 -12.09 0.68
CA GLN A 129 -12.59 -13.31 -0.14
C GLN A 129 -13.21 -14.53 0.56
N ARG A 130 -14.29 -14.32 1.33
CA ARG A 130 -14.99 -15.40 2.08
C ARG A 130 -15.81 -16.35 1.19
N PHE A 131 -16.11 -15.95 -0.05
CA PHE A 131 -16.87 -16.73 -1.01
C PHE A 131 -16.15 -16.83 -2.35
N CYS A 132 -16.42 -17.91 -3.09
CA CYS A 132 -15.84 -18.12 -4.41
C CYS A 132 -16.62 -17.39 -5.49
N GLY A 133 -15.96 -16.50 -6.24
CA GLY A 133 -16.58 -15.80 -7.37
C GLY A 133 -17.01 -16.70 -8.54
N ALA A 134 -16.61 -17.98 -8.57
CA ALA A 134 -17.00 -18.92 -9.63
C ALA A 134 -18.28 -19.70 -9.33
N CYS A 135 -18.56 -20.04 -8.07
CA CYS A 135 -19.69 -20.89 -7.71
C CYS A 135 -20.51 -20.40 -6.50
N GLY A 136 -20.12 -19.29 -5.86
CA GLY A 136 -20.77 -18.76 -4.66
C GLY A 136 -20.48 -19.53 -3.36
N GLY A 137 -19.82 -20.69 -3.42
CA GLY A 137 -19.53 -21.51 -2.25
C GLY A 137 -18.54 -20.84 -1.27
N PRO A 138 -18.59 -21.20 0.04
CA PRO A 138 -17.69 -20.64 1.04
C PRO A 138 -16.23 -21.03 0.74
N ALA A 139 -15.31 -20.10 1.02
CA ALA A 139 -13.87 -20.30 0.88
C ALA A 139 -13.19 -20.19 2.24
N VAL A 140 -12.47 -21.24 2.63
CA VAL A 140 -11.82 -21.36 3.95
C VAL A 140 -10.33 -21.07 3.84
N PRO A 141 -9.72 -20.41 4.84
CA PRO A 141 -8.30 -20.11 4.84
C PRO A 141 -7.45 -21.37 4.96
N SER A 142 -6.27 -21.31 4.36
CA SER A 142 -5.22 -22.33 4.36
C SER A 142 -3.87 -21.65 4.14
N ASN A 143 -2.78 -22.41 4.16
CA ASN A 143 -1.41 -21.91 3.98
C ASN A 143 -1.09 -20.70 4.89
N GLY A 144 -1.37 -20.84 6.20
CA GLY A 144 -1.18 -19.76 7.18
C GLY A 144 -1.98 -18.49 6.89
N GLY A 145 -3.08 -18.58 6.13
CA GLY A 145 -3.93 -17.46 5.75
C GLY A 145 -3.56 -16.78 4.41
N HIS A 146 -2.63 -17.36 3.63
CA HIS A 146 -2.22 -16.85 2.30
C HIS A 146 -2.90 -17.55 1.12
N LEU A 147 -3.87 -18.41 1.39
CA LEU A 147 -4.65 -19.13 0.39
C LEU A 147 -6.05 -19.38 0.94
N ARG A 148 -7.09 -19.26 0.12
CA ARG A 148 -8.43 -19.73 0.47
C ARG A 148 -8.88 -20.81 -0.51
N THR A 149 -9.43 -21.90 0.01
CA THR A 149 -9.91 -23.03 -0.80
C THR A 149 -11.42 -23.07 -0.78
N CYS A 150 -12.04 -22.96 -1.95
CA CYS A 150 -13.49 -23.06 -2.09
C CYS A 150 -13.96 -24.48 -1.73
N GLN A 151 -14.91 -24.58 -0.81
CA GLN A 151 -15.51 -25.85 -0.38
C GLN A 151 -16.57 -26.39 -1.35
N GLY A 152 -17.01 -25.59 -2.33
CA GLY A 152 -17.98 -26.01 -3.33
C GLY A 152 -17.33 -26.62 -4.58
N CYS A 153 -16.30 -25.97 -5.13
CA CYS A 153 -15.68 -26.39 -6.40
C CYS A 153 -14.17 -26.66 -6.30
N GLY A 154 -13.56 -26.56 -5.12
CA GLY A 154 -12.14 -26.80 -4.92
C GLY A 154 -11.21 -25.70 -5.45
N LYS A 155 -11.74 -24.62 -6.04
CA LYS A 155 -10.93 -23.52 -6.58
C LYS A 155 -10.07 -22.88 -5.49
N LEU A 156 -8.79 -22.72 -5.80
CA LEU A 156 -7.83 -21.97 -4.98
C LEU A 156 -7.96 -20.47 -5.28
N LEU A 157 -8.01 -19.67 -4.22
CA LEU A 157 -8.09 -18.22 -4.26
C LEU A 157 -6.83 -17.65 -3.60
N PHE A 158 -6.15 -16.78 -4.34
CA PHE A 158 -4.90 -16.14 -3.90
C PHE A 158 -5.13 -14.65 -3.59
N PRO A 159 -4.29 -14.06 -2.72
CA PRO A 159 -4.26 -12.61 -2.51
C PRO A 159 -4.16 -11.87 -3.84
N ARG A 160 -4.99 -10.82 -3.99
CA ARG A 160 -5.00 -9.97 -5.17
C ARG A 160 -4.14 -8.74 -4.94
N ILE A 161 -3.30 -8.45 -5.94
CA ILE A 161 -2.47 -7.25 -6.00
C ILE A 161 -2.84 -6.55 -7.30
N GLU A 162 -3.15 -5.27 -7.21
CA GLU A 162 -3.61 -4.43 -8.32
C GLU A 162 -2.44 -3.54 -8.77
N PRO A 163 -1.75 -3.87 -9.87
CA PRO A 163 -0.66 -3.07 -10.37
C PRO A 163 -1.16 -1.73 -10.90
N ALA A 164 -0.49 -0.66 -10.50
CA ALA A 164 -0.71 0.70 -11.00
C ALA A 164 0.64 1.34 -11.33
N VAL A 165 0.72 2.00 -12.47
CA VAL A 165 1.88 2.80 -12.84
C VAL A 165 1.77 4.18 -12.20
N ILE A 166 2.90 4.78 -11.87
CA ILE A 166 3.01 6.18 -11.46
C ILE A 166 4.23 6.79 -12.11
N VAL A 167 4.07 7.92 -12.77
CA VAL A 167 5.08 8.43 -13.70
C VAL A 167 5.35 9.91 -13.50
N LEU A 168 6.62 10.25 -13.33
CA LEU A 168 7.09 11.61 -13.48
C LEU A 168 7.45 11.84 -14.94
N VAL A 169 6.64 12.66 -15.61
CA VAL A 169 6.87 13.03 -17.01
C VAL A 169 7.72 14.27 -17.06
N GLU A 170 8.83 14.23 -17.80
CA GLU A 170 9.75 15.34 -17.97
C GLU A 170 9.71 15.91 -19.38
N LEU A 171 9.76 17.24 -19.47
CA LEU A 171 9.95 17.95 -20.72
C LEU A 171 11.41 18.42 -20.82
N PRO A 172 12.18 17.90 -21.79
CA PRO A 172 13.56 18.32 -22.03
C PRO A 172 13.63 19.81 -22.39
N GLY A 173 14.77 20.44 -22.09
CA GLY A 173 15.03 21.83 -22.44
C GLY A 173 15.74 22.61 -21.34
N THR A 174 15.86 23.93 -21.54
CA THR A 174 16.47 24.86 -20.57
C THR A 174 15.48 26.00 -20.28
N PRO A 175 14.76 25.98 -19.15
CA PRO A 175 14.86 25.00 -18.05
C PRO A 175 14.14 23.67 -18.36
N ARG A 176 14.63 22.58 -17.75
CA ARG A 176 13.90 21.31 -17.64
C ARG A 176 12.64 21.52 -16.80
N ARG A 177 11.55 20.86 -17.19
CA ARG A 177 10.26 20.91 -16.49
C ARG A 177 9.72 19.51 -16.28
N CYS A 178 8.89 19.31 -15.27
CA CYS A 178 8.11 18.08 -15.11
C CYS A 178 6.61 18.37 -15.09
N LEU A 179 5.81 17.43 -15.58
CA LEU A 179 4.36 17.50 -15.57
C LEU A 179 3.85 17.04 -14.20
N LEU A 180 2.92 17.79 -13.62
CA LEU A 180 2.10 17.32 -12.51
C LEU A 180 0.63 17.63 -12.78
N GLY A 181 -0.24 16.72 -12.37
CA GLY A 181 -1.70 16.83 -12.44
C GLY A 181 -2.31 17.10 -11.08
N ARG A 182 -3.47 17.78 -11.06
CA ARG A 182 -4.33 17.95 -9.90
C ARG A 182 -5.63 17.20 -10.17
N HIS A 183 -5.85 16.13 -9.41
CA HIS A 183 -7.04 15.29 -9.57
C HIS A 183 -8.31 15.99 -9.08
N ALA A 184 -9.46 15.63 -9.65
CA ALA A 184 -10.77 16.06 -9.17
C ALA A 184 -10.94 15.78 -7.66
N GLY A 185 -11.50 16.72 -6.91
CA GLY A 185 -11.66 16.62 -5.45
C GLY A 185 -10.41 16.93 -4.62
N SER A 186 -9.24 17.09 -5.26
CA SER A 186 -8.03 17.55 -4.59
C SER A 186 -8.08 19.03 -4.24
N GLY A 187 -7.42 19.43 -3.16
CA GLY A 187 -7.26 20.86 -2.80
C GLY A 187 -6.53 21.65 -3.91
N PRO A 188 -6.72 22.99 -3.98
CA PRO A 188 -6.27 23.82 -5.10
C PRO A 188 -4.77 23.74 -5.42
N ASP A 189 -3.93 23.40 -4.44
CA ASP A 189 -2.47 23.31 -4.60
C ASP A 189 -1.92 21.87 -4.56
N ARG A 190 -2.79 20.86 -4.61
CA ARG A 190 -2.40 19.44 -4.57
C ARG A 190 -2.14 18.91 -5.98
N PHE A 191 -0.92 19.13 -6.46
CA PHE A 191 -0.41 18.55 -7.70
C PHE A 191 0.45 17.32 -7.39
N SER A 192 0.32 16.25 -8.16
CA SER A 192 1.09 15.01 -8.06
C SER A 192 1.51 14.51 -9.44
N THR A 193 2.40 13.52 -9.47
CA THR A 193 2.63 12.71 -10.67
C THR A 193 1.34 12.00 -11.11
N LEU A 194 1.29 11.64 -12.39
CA LEU A 194 0.16 10.92 -12.98
C LEU A 194 0.26 9.43 -12.67
N ALA A 195 -0.87 8.77 -12.45
CA ALA A 195 -0.90 7.37 -12.05
C ALA A 195 -2.21 6.73 -12.45
N GLY A 196 -2.15 5.46 -12.84
CA GLY A 196 -3.35 4.68 -13.14
C GLY A 196 -3.10 3.19 -13.21
N PHE A 197 -4.18 2.42 -13.28
CA PHE A 197 -4.12 0.97 -13.21
C PHE A 197 -3.62 0.37 -14.51
N VAL A 198 -2.90 -0.74 -14.42
CA VAL A 198 -2.52 -1.53 -15.61
C VAL A 198 -3.71 -2.36 -16.05
N GLU A 199 -4.05 -2.31 -17.34
CA GLU A 199 -5.16 -3.06 -17.90
C GLU A 199 -4.81 -4.51 -18.28
N ILE A 200 -5.84 -5.33 -18.50
CA ILE A 200 -5.68 -6.73 -18.92
C ILE A 200 -5.06 -6.78 -20.32
N GLY A 201 -3.89 -7.40 -20.43
CA GLY A 201 -3.16 -7.53 -21.69
C GLY A 201 -2.21 -6.36 -21.97
N GLU A 202 -2.11 -5.41 -21.05
CA GLU A 202 -1.23 -4.25 -21.11
C GLU A 202 0.12 -4.54 -20.42
N ASN A 203 1.22 -4.07 -21.01
CA ASN A 203 2.51 -4.01 -20.29
C ASN A 203 2.63 -2.67 -19.54
N LEU A 204 3.64 -2.54 -18.68
CA LEU A 204 3.75 -1.38 -17.79
C LEU A 204 4.05 -0.08 -18.56
N GLU A 205 4.86 -0.17 -19.62
CA GLU A 205 5.22 0.97 -20.45
C GLU A 205 4.02 1.47 -21.26
N ASP A 206 3.16 0.58 -21.74
CA ASP A 206 1.95 0.93 -22.47
C ASP A 206 0.92 1.55 -21.54
N ALA A 207 0.79 1.06 -20.30
CA ALA A 207 -0.02 1.70 -19.26
C ALA A 207 0.46 3.14 -18.99
N VAL A 208 1.77 3.36 -18.87
CA VAL A 208 2.33 4.72 -18.74
C VAL A 208 1.95 5.60 -19.92
N ARG A 209 2.04 5.10 -21.16
CA ARG A 209 1.66 5.89 -22.34
C ARG A 209 0.17 6.22 -22.36
N ARG A 210 -0.67 5.23 -22.08
CA ARG A 210 -2.13 5.37 -22.07
C ARG A 210 -2.56 6.37 -21.02
N GLU A 211 -2.18 6.16 -19.76
CA GLU A 211 -2.60 7.02 -18.63
C GLU A 211 -2.18 8.47 -18.84
N VAL A 212 -0.94 8.73 -19.27
CA VAL A 212 -0.47 10.11 -19.51
C VAL A 212 -1.21 10.77 -20.68
N ALA A 213 -1.54 10.01 -21.73
CA ALA A 213 -2.30 10.51 -22.86
C ALA A 213 -3.78 10.76 -22.49
N GLU A 214 -4.39 9.87 -21.71
CA GLU A 214 -5.78 9.98 -21.26
C GLU A 214 -5.97 11.16 -20.30
N GLU A 215 -5.15 11.26 -19.25
CA GLU A 215 -5.35 12.25 -18.18
C GLU A 215 -4.89 13.67 -18.56
N ALA A 216 -3.80 13.77 -19.34
CA ALA A 216 -3.14 15.06 -19.60
C ALA A 216 -2.95 15.39 -21.09
N GLY A 217 -3.31 14.49 -22.00
CA GLY A 217 -3.16 14.70 -23.44
C GLY A 217 -1.70 14.75 -23.90
N VAL A 218 -0.76 14.30 -23.07
CA VAL A 218 0.68 14.35 -23.34
C VAL A 218 1.15 13.01 -23.89
N GLU A 219 1.83 13.05 -25.03
CA GLU A 219 2.52 11.88 -25.58
C GLU A 219 3.92 11.74 -24.97
N VAL A 220 4.32 10.50 -24.63
CA VAL A 220 5.62 10.19 -24.03
C VAL A 220 6.42 9.18 -24.86
N GLY A 221 7.72 9.39 -24.92
CA GLY A 221 8.68 8.56 -25.66
C GLY A 221 9.40 7.55 -24.75
N THR A 222 10.63 7.90 -24.36
CA THR A 222 11.48 7.08 -23.48
C THR A 222 10.81 6.89 -22.12
N ILE A 223 10.75 5.66 -21.63
CA ILE A 223 10.18 5.31 -20.31
C ILE A 223 11.23 4.51 -19.53
N THR A 224 11.52 4.92 -18.30
CA THR A 224 12.55 4.31 -17.45
C THR A 224 11.98 3.98 -16.07
N TYR A 225 12.00 2.69 -15.71
CA TYR A 225 11.63 2.22 -14.37
C TYR A 225 12.51 2.82 -13.27
N GLN A 226 11.90 3.23 -12.16
CA GLN A 226 12.57 3.85 -11.01
C GLN A 226 12.48 3.03 -9.72
N GLY A 227 11.45 2.20 -9.59
CA GLY A 227 11.18 1.46 -8.36
C GLY A 227 9.73 1.04 -8.24
N SER A 228 9.42 0.30 -7.19
CA SER A 228 8.04 -0.11 -6.88
C SER A 228 7.77 0.01 -5.40
N GLN A 229 6.52 0.30 -5.04
CA GLN A 229 6.05 0.43 -3.68
C GLN A 229 4.78 -0.39 -3.48
N SER A 230 4.78 -1.26 -2.46
CA SER A 230 3.53 -1.90 -2.03
C SER A 230 2.58 -0.82 -1.52
N TRP A 231 1.36 -0.77 -2.03
CA TRP A 231 0.35 0.22 -1.65
C TRP A 231 -1.00 -0.44 -1.34
N PRO A 232 -1.07 -1.27 -0.27
CA PRO A 232 -2.21 -2.14 0.00
C PRO A 232 -3.35 -1.36 0.69
N PHE A 233 -3.79 -0.28 0.06
CA PHE A 233 -4.87 0.61 0.48
C PHE A 233 -5.93 0.75 -0.64
N PRO A 234 -6.58 -0.36 -1.09
CA PRO A 234 -6.63 -1.65 -0.41
C PRO A 234 -5.68 -2.75 -0.89
N SER A 235 -5.24 -2.74 -2.15
CA SER A 235 -4.50 -3.87 -2.76
C SER A 235 -3.47 -3.45 -3.82
N GLY A 236 -3.13 -2.17 -3.88
CA GLY A 236 -2.27 -1.62 -4.92
C GLY A 236 -0.80 -2.07 -4.86
N MET A 237 -0.15 -2.09 -6.01
CA MET A 237 1.30 -2.06 -6.19
C MET A 237 1.63 -0.90 -7.10
N MET A 238 2.23 0.15 -6.55
CA MET A 238 2.66 1.31 -7.34
C MET A 238 4.00 1.01 -8.00
N ILE A 239 4.09 1.24 -9.30
CA ILE A 239 5.27 0.98 -10.11
C ILE A 239 5.72 2.31 -10.70
N GLY A 240 6.82 2.83 -10.20
CA GLY A 240 7.35 4.15 -10.49
C GLY A 240 8.15 4.19 -11.78
N PHE A 241 7.85 5.17 -12.63
CA PHE A 241 8.55 5.44 -13.88
C PHE A 241 8.94 6.91 -13.99
N ARG A 242 9.93 7.18 -14.85
CA ARG A 242 10.13 8.47 -15.50
C ARG A 242 9.87 8.32 -16.97
N ALA A 243 9.32 9.36 -17.59
CA ALA A 243 9.07 9.38 -19.02
C ALA A 243 9.40 10.72 -19.64
N GLU A 244 9.93 10.74 -20.86
CA GLU A 244 10.20 11.96 -21.61
C GLU A 244 8.99 12.34 -22.48
N ALA A 245 8.46 13.55 -22.29
CA ALA A 245 7.40 14.08 -23.13
C ALA A 245 7.92 14.48 -24.51
N VAL A 246 7.11 14.20 -25.55
CA VAL A 246 7.43 14.58 -26.93
C VAL A 246 6.99 16.00 -27.27
N SER A 247 6.07 16.58 -26.49
CA SER A 247 5.58 17.95 -26.64
C SER A 247 5.16 18.55 -25.30
N ASP A 248 4.98 19.86 -25.25
CA ASP A 248 4.53 20.59 -24.07
C ASP A 248 3.03 20.89 -24.05
N ARG A 249 2.29 20.42 -25.06
CA ARG A 249 0.84 20.63 -25.16
C ARG A 249 0.13 19.75 -24.14
N ILE A 250 -0.67 20.39 -23.30
CA ILE A 250 -1.52 19.75 -22.30
C ILE A 250 -2.97 19.84 -22.77
N ASP A 251 -3.70 18.75 -22.66
CA ASP A 251 -5.14 18.66 -22.88
C ASP A 251 -5.74 17.71 -21.84
N VAL A 252 -6.22 18.26 -20.74
CA VAL A 252 -6.71 17.44 -19.60
C VAL A 252 -8.09 16.88 -19.87
N ASP A 253 -8.37 15.69 -19.35
CA ASP A 253 -9.67 15.03 -19.50
C ASP A 253 -10.84 15.78 -18.83
N ASN A 254 -10.55 16.62 -17.83
CA ASN A 254 -11.52 17.28 -16.94
C ASN A 254 -12.46 16.31 -16.21
N VAL A 255 -12.08 15.03 -16.09
CA VAL A 255 -12.83 14.01 -15.35
C VAL A 255 -12.01 13.59 -14.14
N GLU A 256 -10.85 12.97 -14.37
CA GLU A 256 -9.95 12.55 -13.33
C GLU A 256 -8.95 13.66 -12.98
N VAL A 257 -8.40 14.34 -13.98
CA VAL A 257 -7.47 15.46 -13.83
C VAL A 257 -8.12 16.76 -14.29
N VAL A 258 -8.24 17.71 -13.36
CA VAL A 258 -8.90 19.00 -13.62
C VAL A 258 -7.92 20.12 -13.94
N GLU A 259 -6.62 19.89 -13.75
CA GLU A 259 -5.55 20.81 -14.11
C GLU A 259 -4.23 20.06 -14.19
N ALA A 260 -3.49 20.22 -15.28
CA ALA A 260 -2.12 19.73 -15.40
C ALA A 260 -1.20 20.87 -15.84
N ARG A 261 0.02 20.88 -15.29
CA ARG A 261 0.98 21.98 -15.49
C ARG A 261 2.40 21.46 -15.55
N TRP A 262 3.21 22.12 -16.37
CA TRP A 262 4.66 21.99 -16.35
C TRP A 262 5.25 22.83 -15.22
N PHE A 263 6.07 22.22 -14.38
CA PHE A 263 6.77 22.86 -13.28
C PHE A 263 8.28 22.82 -13.49
N THR A 264 8.94 23.95 -13.31
CA THR A 264 10.39 24.02 -13.19
C THR A 264 10.85 23.49 -11.83
N ALA A 265 12.13 23.11 -11.74
CA ALA A 265 12.73 22.71 -10.47
C ALA A 265 12.66 23.82 -9.41
N ALA A 266 12.79 25.10 -9.82
CA ALA A 266 12.68 26.25 -8.92
C ALA A 266 11.27 26.40 -8.34
N GLU A 267 10.23 26.27 -9.18
CA GLU A 267 8.84 26.32 -8.72
C GLU A 267 8.51 25.18 -7.75
N LEU A 268 8.99 23.96 -8.03
CA LEU A 268 8.77 22.83 -7.13
C LEU A 268 9.47 22.97 -5.79
N ARG A 269 10.74 23.41 -5.78
CA ARG A 269 11.45 23.68 -4.53
C ARG A 269 10.72 24.74 -3.69
N SER A 270 10.24 25.82 -4.31
CA SER A 270 9.46 26.84 -3.62
C SER A 270 8.13 26.30 -3.06
N ARG A 271 7.47 25.39 -3.76
CA ARG A 271 6.24 24.74 -3.28
C ARG A 271 6.49 23.82 -2.08
N ILE A 272 7.59 23.09 -2.09
CA ILE A 272 7.98 22.19 -1.01
C ILE A 272 8.32 22.99 0.26
N THR A 273 9.12 24.06 0.14
CA THR A 273 9.54 24.87 1.30
C THR A 273 8.45 25.79 1.83
N GLY A 274 7.51 26.23 0.99
CA GLY A 274 6.41 27.13 1.38
C GLY A 274 5.22 26.46 2.08
N SER A 275 5.19 25.13 2.18
CA SER A 275 4.09 24.40 2.83
C SER A 275 4.23 24.40 4.35
N ALA A 276 3.22 24.90 5.06
CA ALA A 276 3.25 25.07 6.52
C ALA A 276 3.15 23.76 7.33
N VAL A 277 2.86 22.62 6.69
CA VAL A 277 2.79 21.28 7.32
C VAL A 277 3.26 20.23 6.29
N ASP A 278 4.31 19.47 6.62
CA ASP A 278 4.87 18.28 5.92
C ASP A 278 5.05 18.31 4.38
N GLY A 279 5.01 19.48 3.74
CA GLY A 279 5.08 19.58 2.28
C GLY A 279 3.77 19.17 1.57
N PRO A 280 3.65 19.45 0.26
CA PRO A 280 2.48 19.03 -0.51
C PRO A 280 2.43 17.51 -0.79
N TYR A 281 3.54 16.79 -0.53
CA TYR A 281 3.72 15.37 -0.85
C TYR A 281 3.88 14.53 0.41
N ARG A 282 3.24 13.35 0.44
CA ARG A 282 3.39 12.44 1.60
C ARG A 282 4.78 11.83 1.62
N VAL A 283 5.41 11.82 2.81
CA VAL A 283 6.76 11.27 3.03
C VAL A 283 6.88 9.78 2.72
N ASP A 284 5.77 9.06 2.80
CA ASP A 284 5.67 7.62 2.52
C ASP A 284 5.23 7.29 1.10
N SER A 285 5.07 8.26 0.20
CA SER A 285 4.60 8.03 -1.18
C SER A 285 5.76 7.93 -2.17
N ILE A 286 5.68 6.99 -3.12
CA ILE A 286 6.60 6.90 -4.26
C ILE A 286 6.53 8.15 -5.16
N ASP A 287 5.40 8.86 -5.21
CA ASP A 287 5.27 10.17 -5.87
C ASP A 287 6.35 11.15 -5.40
N LYS A 288 6.49 11.29 -4.07
CA LYS A 288 7.52 12.13 -3.46
C LYS A 288 8.92 11.63 -3.82
N VAL A 289 9.13 10.32 -3.84
CA VAL A 289 10.44 9.75 -4.19
C VAL A 289 10.82 10.11 -5.63
N LEU A 290 9.89 10.00 -6.58
CA LEU A 290 10.13 10.37 -7.98
C LEU A 290 10.47 11.86 -8.10
N ILE A 291 9.73 12.72 -7.41
CA ILE A 291 9.95 14.18 -7.40
C ILE A 291 11.30 14.53 -6.78
N ASP A 292 11.64 13.98 -5.61
CA ASP A 292 12.90 14.25 -4.92
C ASP A 292 14.10 13.78 -5.75
N GLN A 293 14.01 12.59 -6.37
CA GLN A 293 15.03 12.09 -7.28
C GLN A 293 15.17 13.01 -8.50
N TRP A 294 14.06 13.46 -9.09
CA TRP A 294 14.13 14.35 -10.26
C TRP A 294 14.80 15.66 -9.89
N LEU A 295 14.38 16.28 -8.77
CA LEU A 295 14.97 17.51 -8.25
C LEU A 295 16.48 17.41 -7.98
N ALA A 296 16.99 16.24 -7.59
CA ALA A 296 18.43 15.99 -7.44
C ALA A 296 19.17 15.90 -8.78
N ASP A 297 18.52 15.40 -9.83
CA ASP A 297 19.12 15.22 -11.16
C ASP A 297 19.08 16.48 -12.05
N VAL A 298 18.22 17.45 -11.74
CA VAL A 298 18.15 18.77 -12.40
C VAL A 298 19.02 19.84 -11.73
N GLU A 299 19.86 19.47 -10.76
CA GLU A 299 20.91 20.35 -10.21
C GLU A 299 21.99 20.71 -11.25
#